data_AF-A0A358HWL0-F1
#
_entry.id   AF-A0A358HWL0-F1
#
_cell.length_a   1.000
_cell.length_b   1.000
_cell.length_c   1.000
_cell.angle_alpha   90.00
_cell.angle_beta   90.00
_cell.angle_gamma   90.00
#
_symmetry.space_group_name_H-M   'P 1'
#
loop_
_entity.id
_entity.type
_entity.pdbx_description
1 polymer ?
#
loop_
_entity_poly.entity_id
_entity_poly.type
_entity_poly.pdbx_seq_one_letter_code
_entity_poly.pdbx_strand_id
1 'polypeptide(L)'
;MNALYFKDLSDKTHRGMIAAVLRCGIPDGQLYRYDLVHALDEFGVPIRGKRKVNEEPATIISEIFEYYAEGRNLGHTCDNLSR
;
A
#
# COMPACT_ATOMS: atom_id res chain seq x y z
N MET A 1 14.52 3.00 -29.78
CA MET A 1 14.28 2.11 -28.62
C MET A 1 13.30 1.03 -29.08
N ASN A 2 13.60 -0.26 -28.91
CA ASN A 2 12.90 -1.37 -29.57
C ASN A 2 11.59 -1.73 -28.83
N ALA A 3 10.47 -1.87 -29.55
CA ALA A 3 9.16 -2.21 -28.98
C ALA A 3 9.13 -3.56 -28.24
N LEU A 4 9.94 -4.53 -28.71
CA LEU A 4 10.03 -5.85 -28.06
C LEU A 4 10.63 -5.75 -26.66
N TYR A 5 11.62 -4.87 -26.47
CA TYR A 5 12.27 -4.65 -25.18
C TYR A 5 11.29 -4.12 -24.12
N PHE A 6 10.42 -3.16 -24.49
CA PHE A 6 9.44 -2.62 -23.57
C PHE A 6 8.40 -3.65 -23.13
N LYS A 7 7.98 -4.53 -24.04
CA LYS A 7 7.07 -5.63 -23.72
C LYS A 7 7.72 -6.58 -22.71
N ASP A 8 8.94 -7.01 -22.98
CA ASP A 8 9.67 -7.91 -22.08
C ASP A 8 9.94 -7.27 -20.71
N LEU A 9 10.23 -5.97 -20.69
CA LEU A 9 10.45 -5.21 -19.46
C LEU A 9 9.16 -5.11 -18.63
N SER A 10 8.03 -4.84 -19.28
CA SER A 10 6.71 -4.83 -18.65
C SER A 10 6.39 -6.20 -18.03
N ASP A 11 6.58 -7.28 -18.79
CA ASP A 11 6.31 -8.64 -18.34
C ASP A 11 7.21 -9.08 -17.18
N LYS A 12 8.48 -8.65 -17.19
CA LYS A 12 9.40 -8.87 -16.05
C LYS A 12 8.97 -8.11 -14.81
N THR A 13 8.54 -6.86 -14.97
CA THR A 13 8.07 -6.02 -13.86
C THR A 13 6.82 -6.63 -13.22
N HIS A 14 5.85 -7.02 -14.05
CA HIS A 14 4.61 -7.64 -13.58
C HIS A 14 4.86 -8.95 -12.83
N ARG A 15 5.72 -9.83 -13.35
CA ARG A 15 6.14 -11.05 -12.65
C ARG A 15 6.84 -10.75 -11.33
N GLY A 16 7.69 -9.71 -11.28
CA GLY A 16 8.34 -9.26 -10.06
C GLY A 16 7.35 -8.81 -8.99
N MET A 17 6.32 -8.05 -9.37
CA MET A 17 5.25 -7.61 -8.46
C MET A 17 4.45 -8.80 -7.92
N ILE A 18 4.05 -9.75 -8.77
CA ILE A 18 3.36 -10.97 -8.34
C ILE A 18 4.21 -11.74 -7.33
N ALA A 19 5.50 -11.94 -7.63
CA ALA A 19 6.40 -12.66 -6.75
C ALA A 19 6.56 -11.96 -5.39
N ALA A 20 6.51 -10.63 -5.34
CA ALA A 20 6.53 -9.88 -4.09
C ALA A 20 5.26 -10.13 -3.26
N VAL A 21 4.07 -10.09 -3.90
CA VAL A 21 2.79 -10.37 -3.24
C VAL A 21 2.75 -11.79 -2.67
N LEU A 22 3.21 -12.78 -3.44
CA LEU A 22 3.28 -14.18 -2.98
C LEU A 22 4.19 -14.39 -1.76
N ARG A 23 5.17 -13.51 -1.53
CA ARG A 23 6.05 -13.53 -0.34
C ARG A 23 5.50 -12.71 0.84
N CYS A 24 4.23 -12.33 0.79
CA CYS A 24 3.60 -11.41 1.75
C CYS A 24 4.37 -10.08 1.85
N GLY A 25 4.84 -9.57 0.71
CA GLY A 25 5.41 -8.24 0.56
C GLY A 25 4.52 -7.38 -0.31
N ILE A 26 4.48 -6.08 -0.04
CA ILE A 26 3.70 -5.15 -0.86
C ILE A 26 4.63 -4.56 -1.93
N PRO A 27 4.29 -4.70 -3.24
CA PRO A 27 5.14 -4.22 -4.33
C PRO A 27 5.08 -2.70 -4.52
N ASP A 28 4.17 -2.03 -3.79
CA ASP A 28 3.88 -0.62 -3.93
C ASP A 28 4.64 0.27 -2.93
N GLY A 29 4.64 1.58 -3.20
CA GLY A 29 5.31 2.62 -2.44
C GLY A 29 4.63 2.96 -1.13
N GLN A 30 4.31 4.24 -0.90
CA GLN A 30 3.69 4.66 0.36
C GLN A 30 2.24 4.18 0.42
N LEU A 31 1.86 3.62 1.57
CA LEU A 31 0.53 3.10 1.82
C LEU A 31 0.02 3.76 3.08
N TYR A 32 -1.09 4.47 2.97
CA TYR A 32 -1.77 5.02 4.13
C TYR A 32 -2.12 3.89 5.10
N ARG A 33 -1.96 4.13 6.42
CA ARG A 33 -2.12 3.13 7.50
C ARG A 33 -1.02 2.06 7.62
N TYR A 34 0.05 2.10 6.81
CA TYR A 34 1.08 1.07 6.85
C TYR A 34 2.49 1.64 7.01
N ASP A 35 3.10 1.34 8.16
CA ASP A 35 4.47 1.72 8.43
C ASP A 35 5.46 0.75 7.78
N LEU A 36 6.60 1.30 7.36
CA LEU A 36 7.68 0.53 6.74
C LEU A 36 8.42 -0.26 7.83
N VAL A 37 8.40 -1.59 7.70
CA VAL A 37 9.12 -2.46 8.64
C VAL A 37 10.53 -2.68 8.10
N HIS A 38 11.52 -2.11 8.79
CA HIS A 38 12.92 -2.38 8.54
C HIS A 38 13.31 -3.68 9.27
N ALA A 39 13.12 -4.81 8.60
CA ALA A 39 13.53 -6.13 9.10
C ALA A 39 14.76 -6.64 8.34
N LEU A 40 15.62 -7.35 9.05
CA LEU A 40 16.71 -8.12 8.46
C LEU A 40 16.37 -9.61 8.56
N ASP A 41 16.77 -10.37 7.54
CA ASP A 41 16.70 -11.82 7.54
C ASP A 41 17.82 -12.43 8.42
N GLU A 42 17.80 -13.74 8.62
CA GLU A 42 18.80 -14.50 9.39
C GLU A 42 20.24 -14.30 8.88
N PHE A 43 20.39 -13.94 7.61
CA PHE A 43 21.66 -13.65 6.95
C PHE A 43 22.04 -12.16 6.95
N GLY A 44 21.29 -11.31 7.68
CA GLY A 44 21.53 -9.86 7.74
C GLY A 44 21.09 -9.09 6.49
N VAL A 45 20.35 -9.72 5.58
CA VAL A 45 19.84 -9.08 4.36
C VAL A 45 18.53 -8.35 4.66
N PRO A 46 18.35 -7.08 4.24
CA PRO A 46 17.11 -6.35 4.48
C PRO A 46 15.93 -6.97 3.73
N ILE A 47 14.88 -7.33 4.48
CA ILE A 47 13.62 -7.81 3.94
C ILE A 47 12.83 -6.61 3.43
N ARG A 48 12.65 -6.53 2.11
CA ARG A 48 11.88 -5.45 1.45
C ARG A 48 10.39 -5.80 1.38
N GLY A 49 9.55 -4.78 1.48
CA GLY A 49 8.10 -4.91 1.27
C GLY A 49 7.29 -5.33 2.51
N LYS A 50 7.92 -5.52 3.67
CA LYS A 50 7.19 -5.75 4.93
C LYS A 50 6.58 -4.45 5.44
N ARG A 51 5.32 -4.54 5.84
CA ARG A 51 4.53 -3.44 6.39
C ARG A 51 3.81 -3.88 7.65
N LYS A 52 3.68 -2.96 8.59
CA LYS A 52 2.88 -3.15 9.80
C LYS A 52 1.67 -2.24 9.72
N VAL A 53 0.52 -2.76 10.12
CA VAL A 53 -0.70 -1.97 10.27
C VAL A 53 -0.49 -0.96 11.41
N ASN A 54 -0.75 0.31 11.13
CA ASN A 54 -0.83 1.37 12.12
C ASN A 54 -2.29 1.54 12.55
N GLU A 55 -2.53 1.59 13.86
CA GLU A 55 -3.87 1.68 14.44
C GLU A 55 -4.42 3.12 14.42
N GLU A 56 -3.55 4.14 14.50
CA GLU A 56 -3.97 5.56 14.50
C GLU A 56 -4.76 5.94 13.24
N PRO A 57 -4.28 5.65 12.00
CA PRO A 57 -5.03 5.96 10.79
C PRO A 57 -6.19 4.98 10.54
N ALA A 58 -6.33 3.93 11.35
CA ALA A 58 -7.44 2.98 11.20
C ALA A 58 -8.78 3.61 11.61
N THR A 59 -8.78 4.42 12.67
CA THR A 59 -9.97 5.12 13.17
C THR A 59 -10.55 6.04 12.10
N ILE A 60 -9.69 6.79 11.41
CA ILE A 60 -10.07 7.72 10.32
C ILE A 60 -10.79 6.97 9.19
N ILE A 61 -10.31 5.77 8.82
CA ILE A 61 -10.94 4.98 7.76
C ILE A 61 -12.32 4.48 8.21
N SER A 62 -12.42 3.97 9.45
CA SER A 62 -13.70 3.54 10.01
C SER A 62 -14.71 4.68 10.01
N GLU A 63 -14.31 5.88 10.43
CA GLU A 63 -15.12 7.09 10.35
C GLU A 63 -15.55 7.38 8.91
N ILE A 64 -14.62 7.43 7.95
CA ILE A 64 -14.95 7.68 6.53
C ILE A 64 -16.01 6.68 6.03
N PHE A 65 -15.91 5.40 6.38
CA PHE A 65 -16.89 4.38 6.01
C PHE A 65 -18.24 4.60 6.70
N GLU A 66 -18.27 5.03 7.95
CA GLU A 66 -19.51 5.43 8.66
C GLU A 66 -20.15 6.66 8.00
N TYR A 67 -19.38 7.72 7.74
CA TYR A 67 -19.84 8.90 6.99
C TYR A 67 -20.44 8.50 5.63
N TYR A 68 -19.82 7.56 4.93
CA TYR A 68 -20.32 7.06 3.65
C TYR A 68 -21.60 6.22 3.80
N ALA A 69 -21.66 5.33 4.79
CA ALA A 69 -22.84 4.52 5.08
C ALA A 69 -24.06 5.37 5.47
N GLU A 70 -23.83 6.51 6.13
CA GLU A 70 -24.85 7.52 6.43
C GLU A 70 -25.28 8.36 5.21
N GLY A 71 -24.69 8.13 4.03
CA GLY A 71 -25.04 8.82 2.79
C GLY A 71 -24.48 10.24 2.68
N ARG A 72 -23.46 10.60 3.47
CA ARG A 72 -22.85 11.93 3.40
C ARG A 72 -21.95 12.05 2.19
N ASN A 73 -21.88 13.26 1.63
CA ASN A 73 -20.99 13.54 0.50
C ASN A 73 -19.53 13.66 0.96
N LEU A 74 -18.59 13.44 0.02
CA LEU A 74 -17.16 13.45 0.30
C LEU A 74 -16.69 14.81 0.85
N GLY A 75 -17.27 15.93 0.39
CA GLY A 75 -16.91 17.27 0.84
C GLY A 75 -17.14 17.47 2.35
N HIS A 76 -18.33 17.10 2.83
CA HIS A 76 -18.66 17.17 4.26
C HIS A 76 -17.82 16.23 5.11
N THR A 77 -17.45 15.05 4.59
CA THR A 77 -16.55 14.13 5.31
C THR A 77 -15.16 14.76 5.48
N CYS A 78 -14.62 15.39 4.44
CA CYS A 78 -13.34 16.10 4.51
C CYS A 78 -13.38 17.28 5.49
N ASP A 79 -14.45 18.07 5.49
CA ASP A 79 -14.61 19.20 6.42
C ASP A 79 -14.66 18.74 7.88
N ASN A 80 -15.27 17.59 8.16
CA ASN A 80 -15.32 17.02 9.50
C ASN A 80 -13.99 16.45 9.96
N LEU A 81 -13.26 15.78 9.06
CA LEU A 81 -11.96 15.18 9.36
C LEU A 81 -10.83 16.22 9.49
N SER A 82 -11.01 17.43 8.94
CA SER A 82 -10.03 18.53 8.99
C SER A 82 -10.09 19.38 10.27
N ARG A 83 -10.85 18.95 11.28
CA ARG A 83 -10.95 19.62 12.59
C ARG A 83 -9.84 19.19 13.53
#